data_AF-A0A7J6WAB1-F1
#
_entry.id   AF-A0A7J6WAB1-F1
#
_cell.length_a   1.000
_cell.length_b   1.000
_cell.length_c   1.000
_cell.angle_alpha   90.00
_cell.angle_beta   90.00
_cell.angle_gamma   90.00
#
_symmetry.space_group_name_H-M   'P 1'
#
loop_
_entity.id
_entity.type
_entity.pdbx_description
1 polymer ?
#
loop_
_entity_poly.entity_id
_entity_poly.type
_entity_poly.pdbx_seq_one_letter_code
_entity_poly.pdbx_strand_id
1 'polypeptide(L)' 'MWTTHEDFKDFIKHNWSLTGFSPQPLLALEIKIRNIRAQLKRWNKEVFGNIHKNIQFLEDAITRLEFKLITGWDQQAFI' A
#
# COMPACT_ATOMS: atom_id res chain seq x y z
N MET A 1 -1.79 -7.65 -1.21
CA MET A 1 -1.14 -6.34 -0.98
C MET A 1 0.08 -6.47 -0.07
N TRP A 2 -0.01 -6.92 1.19
CA TRP A 2 1.20 -7.13 2.02
C TRP A 2 1.89 -8.45 1.76
N THR A 3 1.16 -9.56 1.83
CA THR A 3 1.67 -10.92 1.63
C THR A 3 2.22 -11.19 0.23
N THR A 4 1.96 -10.28 -0.71
CA THR A 4 2.43 -10.30 -2.10
C THR A 4 3.73 -9.51 -2.30
N HIS A 5 4.11 -8.67 -1.33
CA HIS A 5 5.34 -7.88 -1.39
C HIS A 5 6.53 -8.73 -0.92
N GLU A 6 7.62 -8.73 -1.68
CA GLU A 6 8.80 -9.56 -1.45
C GLU A 6 9.38 -9.36 -0.03
N ASP A 7 9.51 -8.11 0.41
CA ASP A 7 10.07 -7.78 1.72
C ASP A 7 9.15 -8.06 2.91
N PHE A 8 7.88 -8.41 2.69
CA PHE A 8 6.91 -8.51 3.78
C PHE A 8 7.33 -9.54 4.84
N LYS A 9 7.81 -10.69 4.39
CA LYS A 9 8.20 -11.79 5.30
C LYS A 9 9.39 -11.40 6.17
N ASP A 10 10.37 -10.74 5.57
CA ASP A 10 11.58 -10.32 6.28
C ASP A 10 11.33 -9.11 7.17
N PHE A 11 10.47 -8.19 6.74
CA PHE A 11 9.95 -7.10 7.57
C PHE A 11 9.29 -7.61 8.85
N ILE A 12 8.39 -8.60 8.74
CA ILE A 12 7.73 -9.19 9.91
C ILE A 12 8.72 -9.90 10.83
N LYS A 13 9.63 -10.71 10.27
CA LYS A 13 10.66 -11.42 11.05
C LYS A 13 11.56 -10.46 11.81
N HIS A 14 12.01 -9.40 11.16
CA HIS A 14 12.84 -8.37 11.77
C HIS A 14 12.12 -7.74 12.96
N ASN A 15 10.91 -7.22 12.74
CA ASN A 15 10.15 -6.53 13.78
C ASN A 15 9.66 -7.46 14.92
N TRP A 16 9.44 -8.74 14.63
CA TRP A 16 9.12 -9.75 15.64
C TRP A 16 10.32 -10.09 16.53
N SER A 17 11.54 -9.99 15.99
CA SER A 17 12.77 -10.32 16.71
C SER A 17 13.26 -9.17 17.60
N LEU A 18 12.91 -7.92 17.27
CA LEU A 18 13.28 -6.72 18.06
C LEU A 18 12.66 -6.67 19.46
N THR A 19 11.62 -7.45 19.69
CA THR A 19 10.92 -7.49 20.98
C THR A 19 11.54 -8.58 21.85
N GLY A 20 12.18 -8.17 22.95
CA GLY A 20 12.87 -9.07 23.87
C GLY A 20 11.98 -10.12 24.54
N PHE A 21 12.62 -11.05 25.24
CA PHE A 21 11.94 -12.08 26.03
C PHE A 21 11.23 -11.45 27.24
N SER A 22 9.99 -11.87 27.49
CA SER A 22 9.24 -11.50 28.70
C SER A 22 8.95 -12.75 29.51
N PRO A 23 9.06 -12.70 30.86
CA PRO A 23 8.65 -13.80 31.73
C PRO A 23 7.14 -14.08 31.66
N GLN A 24 6.35 -13.18 31.08
CA GLN A 24 4.93 -13.33 30.81
C GLN A 24 4.70 -13.49 29.30
N PRO A 25 4.49 -14.72 28.79
CA PRO A 25 4.41 -14.98 27.34
C PRO A 25 3.28 -14.22 26.64
N LEU A 26 2.13 -14.06 27.30
CA LEU A 26 0.98 -13.33 26.75
C LEU A 26 1.27 -11.84 26.60
N LEU A 27 1.88 -11.22 27.61
CA LEU A 27 2.31 -9.82 27.54
C LEU A 27 3.38 -9.63 26.47
N ALA A 28 4.33 -10.57 26.36
CA ALA A 28 5.31 -10.56 25.28
C ALA A 28 4.60 -10.52 23.92
N LEU A 29 3.69 -11.47 23.68
CA LEU A 29 2.92 -11.57 22.44
C LEU A 29 2.14 -10.29 22.12
N GLU A 30 1.46 -9.71 23.11
CA GLU A 30 0.72 -8.46 22.95
C GLU A 30 1.65 -7.33 22.49
N ILE A 31 2.81 -7.19 23.13
CA ILE A 31 3.83 -6.19 22.76
C ILE A 31 4.32 -6.44 21.33
N LYS A 32 4.60 -7.70 20.95
CA LYS A 32 5.02 -8.06 19.59
C LYS A 32 3.99 -7.64 18.55
N ILE A 33 2.72 -7.98 18.78
CA ILE A 33 1.61 -7.65 17.87
C ILE A 33 1.42 -6.14 17.78
N ARG A 34 1.47 -5.42 18.90
CA ARG A 34 1.35 -3.96 18.92
C ARG A 34 2.47 -3.28 18.15
N ASN A 35 3.72 -3.74 18.31
CA ASN A 35 4.85 -3.23 17.55
C ASN A 35 4.65 -3.46 16.05
N ILE A 36 4.32 -4.69 15.64
CA ILE A 36 4.09 -5.00 14.22
C ILE A 36 2.96 -4.14 13.63
N ARG A 37 1.85 -3.93 14.35
CA ARG A 37 0.77 -3.06 13.87
C ARG A 37 1.25 -1.62 13.62
N ALA A 38 2.05 -1.07 14.53
CA ALA A 38 2.59 0.28 14.39
C ALA A 38 3.56 0.38 13.20
N GLN A 39 4.43 -0.62 13.04
CA GLN A 39 5.40 -0.65 11.96
C GLN A 39 4.73 -0.88 10.61
N LEU A 40 3.75 -1.77 10.52
CA LEU A 40 2.96 -1.97 9.30
C LEU A 40 2.24 -0.70 8.86
N LYS A 41 1.75 0.12 9.80
CA LYS A 41 1.13 1.40 9.46
C LYS A 41 2.11 2.37 8.80
N ARG A 42 3.37 2.40 9.26
CA ARG A 42 4.44 3.21 8.65
C ARG A 42 4.85 2.63 7.30
N TRP A 43 5.16 1.34 7.27
CA TRP A 43 5.55 0.61 6.08
C TRP A 43 4.52 0.72 4.95
N ASN A 44 3.22 0.73 5.29
CA ASN A 44 2.17 0.98 4.31
C ASN A 44 2.30 2.31 3.58
N LYS A 45 2.64 3.36 4.31
CA LYS A 45 2.82 4.68 3.74
C LYS A 45 4.13 4.79 2.97
N GLU A 46 5.18 4.12 3.42
CA GLU A 46 6.51 4.16 2.79
C GLU A 46 6.55 3.36 1.50
N VAL A 47 5.98 2.15 1.48
CA VAL A 47 6.02 1.23 0.33
C VAL A 47 4.91 1.50 -0.67
N PHE A 48 3.67 1.69 -0.18
CA PHE A 48 2.51 1.83 -1.07
C PHE A 48 2.05 3.28 -1.23
N GLY A 49 2.65 4.22 -0.48
CA GLY A 49 2.28 5.63 -0.56
C GLY A 49 0.83 5.89 -0.12
N ASN A 50 0.22 6.92 -0.70
CA ASN A 50 -1.22 7.11 -0.60
C ASN A 50 -1.89 6.41 -1.79
N ILE A 51 -2.18 5.12 -1.61
CA ILE A 51 -2.83 4.27 -2.62
C ILE A 51 -4.06 4.96 -3.21
N HIS A 52 -4.87 5.64 -2.38
CA HIS A 52 -6.07 6.33 -2.85
C HIS A 52 -5.75 7.49 -3.81
N LYS A 53 -4.68 8.25 -3.54
CA LYS A 53 -4.21 9.31 -4.45
C LYS A 53 -3.66 8.73 -5.76
N ASN A 54 -2.95 7.61 -5.68
CA ASN A 54 -2.42 6.95 -6.88
C ASN A 54 -3.55 6.40 -7.75
N ILE A 55 -4.58 5.81 -7.15
CA ILE A 55 -5.79 5.35 -7.85
C ILE A 55 -6.49 6.54 -8.49
N GLN A 56 -6.77 7.61 -7.74
CA GLN A 56 -7.43 8.80 -8.26
C GLN A 56 -6.66 9.44 -9.42
N PHE A 57 -5.33 9.49 -9.33
CA PHE A 57 -4.50 10.01 -10.42
C PHE A 57 -4.62 9.15 -11.69
N LEU A 58 -4.65 7.82 -11.54
CA LEU A 58 -4.83 6.90 -12.65
C LEU A 58 -6.22 7.01 -13.27
N GLU A 59 -7.26 7.13 -12.44
CA GLU A 59 -8.64 7.37 -12.87
C GLU A 59 -8.72 8.67 -13.68
N ASP A 60 -8.17 9.79 -13.16
CA ASP A 60 -8.13 11.06 -13.87
C ASP A 60 -7.36 10.98 -15.20
N ALA A 61 -6.28 10.19 -15.24
CA ALA A 61 -5.52 9.97 -16.47
C ALA A 61 -6.33 9.21 -17.52
N ILE A 62 -7.06 8.16 -17.10
CA ILE A 62 -7.96 7.39 -17.97
C ILE A 62 -9.06 8.30 -18.53
N THR A 63 -9.77 9.03 -17.67
CA THR A 63 -10.84 9.94 -18.09
C THR A 63 -10.35 11.00 -19.09
N ARG A 64 -9.13 11.53 -18.89
CA ARG A 64 -8.52 12.46 -19.85
C ARG A 64 -8.22 11.83 -21.21
N LEU A 65 -7.76 10.58 -21.23
CA LEU A 65 -7.49 9.85 -22.46
C LEU A 65 -8.79 9.51 -23.20
N GLU A 66 -9.82 9.07 -22.47
CA GLU A 66 -11.15 8.81 -23.02
C GLU A 66 -11.75 10.08 -23.63
N PHE A 67 -11.66 11.22 -22.94
CA PHE A 67 -12.14 12.50 -23.48
C PHE A 67 -11.41 12.89 -24.79
N LYS A 68 -10.08 12.69 -24.86
CA LYS A 68 -9.31 12.95 -26.09
C LYS A 68 -9.70 12.02 -27.24
N LEU A 69 -9.96 10.75 -26.94
CA LEU A 69 -10.43 9.80 -27.96
C LEU A 69 -11.79 10.19 -28.51
N ILE A 70 -12.74 10.52 -27.63
CA ILE A 70 -14.10 10.93 -28.03
C ILE A 70 -14.05 12.19 -28.90
N THR A 71 -13.34 13.23 -28.44
CA THR A 71 -13.22 14.49 -29.20
C THR A 71 -12.48 14.34 -30.52
N GLY A 72 -11.46 13.49 -30.57
CA GLY A 72 -10.74 13.15 -31.81
C GLY A 72 -11.61 12.39 -32.81
N TRP A 73 -12.45 11.47 -32.35
CA TRP A 73 -13.42 10.76 -33.20
C TRP A 73 -14.52 11.67 -33.72
N ASP A 74 -15.01 12.59 -32.89
CA ASP A 74 -16.02 13.56 -33.30
C ASP A 74 -15.49 14.46 -34.43
N GLN A 75 -14.25 14.96 -34.31
CA GLN A 75 -13.61 15.74 -35.38
C GLN A 75 -13.38 14.97 -36.70
N GLN A 76 -13.21 13.64 -36.63
CA GLN A 76 -13.07 12.79 -37.82
C GLN A 76 -14.42 12.41 -38.45
N ALA A 77 -15.52 12.45 -37.69
CA ALA A 77 -16.86 12.15 -38.20
C ALA A 77 -17.49 13.29 -39.02
N PHE A 78 -16.93 14.51 -38.94
CA PHE A 78 -17.38 15.71 -39.68
C PHE A 78 -16.52 16.04 -40.92
N ILE A 79 -15.62 15.13 -41.35
CA ILE A 79 -14.82 15.26 -42.59
C ILE A 79 -15.25 14.18 -43.59
#